data_AF-A0A354T560-F1
#
_entry.id   AF-A0A354T560-F1
#
_cell.length_a   1.000
_cell.length_b   1.000
_cell.length_c   1.000
_cell.angle_alpha   90.00
_cell.angle_beta   90.00
_cell.angle_gamma   90.00
#
_symmetry.space_group_name_H-M   'P 1'
#
loop_
_entity.id
_entity.type
_entity.pdbx_description
1 polymer ?
#
loop_
_entity_poly.entity_id
_entity_poly.type
_entity_poly.pdbx_seq_one_letter_code
_entity_poly.pdbx_strand_id
1 'polypeptide(L)' 'MAGPTGGTPEKPVGTVWIALASKNTETWAIKRFSPGARDRFKLLTSQAALDMLRRRLCGIALRNPV' A
#
# COMPACT_ATOMS: atom_id res chain seq x y z
N MET A 1 7.87 1.73 -5.08
CA MET A 1 9.09 2.40 -5.57
C MET A 1 9.27 3.65 -4.75
N ALA A 2 10.18 3.60 -3.78
CA ALA A 2 10.34 4.72 -2.85
C ALA A 2 11.12 5.91 -3.43
N GLY A 3 11.77 5.75 -4.60
CA GLY A 3 12.56 6.81 -5.23
C GLY A 3 13.92 7.05 -4.54
N PRO A 4 14.69 8.05 -4.98
CA PRO A 4 14.34 9.01 -6.04
C PRO A 4 14.41 8.41 -7.45
N THR A 5 15.06 7.26 -7.64
CA THR A 5 15.25 6.61 -8.94
C THR A 5 14.45 5.30 -9.05
N GLY A 6 14.51 4.67 -10.23
CA GLY A 6 13.94 3.35 -10.49
C GLY A 6 12.46 3.33 -10.90
N GLY A 7 11.86 4.49 -11.19
CA GLY A 7 10.54 4.54 -11.80
C GLY A 7 10.61 4.27 -13.31
N THR A 8 9.55 3.67 -13.84
CA THR A 8 9.29 3.58 -15.29
C THR A 8 7.98 4.31 -15.62
N PRO A 9 7.67 4.58 -16.89
CA PRO A 9 6.36 5.13 -17.28
C PRO A 9 5.19 4.28 -16.77
N GLU A 10 5.32 2.96 -16.78
CA GLU A 10 4.29 2.01 -16.32
C GLU A 10 4.20 1.91 -14.79
N LYS A 11 5.33 2.18 -14.11
CA LYS A 11 5.45 2.09 -12.64
C LYS A 11 6.31 3.26 -12.12
N PRO A 12 5.74 4.47 -12.01
CA PRO A 12 6.49 5.64 -11.59
C PRO A 12 6.96 5.54 -10.13
N VAL A 13 8.00 6.30 -9.80
CA VAL A 13 8.42 6.53 -8.40
C VAL A 13 7.21 7.03 -7.59
N GLY A 14 7.01 6.48 -6.41
CA GLY A 14 5.80 6.69 -5.60
C GLY A 14 4.75 5.60 -5.77
N THR A 15 4.89 4.67 -6.72
CA THR A 15 3.95 3.55 -6.88
C THR A 15 4.23 2.42 -5.88
N VAL A 16 3.22 1.93 -5.18
CA VAL A 16 3.32 0.74 -4.31
C VAL A 16 2.11 -0.17 -4.46
N TRP A 17 2.35 -1.47 -4.33
CA TRP A 17 1.30 -2.47 -4.15
C TRP A 17 1.41 -3.03 -2.74
N ILE A 18 0.28 -3.11 -2.04
CA ILE A 18 0.19 -3.64 -0.68
C ILE A 18 -0.83 -4.77 -0.72
N ALA A 19 -0.42 -5.97 -0.28
CA ALA A 19 -1.27 -7.15 -0.22
C ALA A 19 -1.43 -7.63 1.23
N LEU A 20 -2.64 -8.09 1.56
CA LEU A 20 -2.96 -8.74 2.82
C LEU A 20 -3.58 -10.10 2.52
N ALA A 21 -2.91 -11.16 2.96
CA ALA A 21 -3.32 -12.56 2.79
C ALA A 21 -3.32 -13.27 4.14
N SER A 22 -4.27 -14.17 4.33
CA SER A 22 -4.35 -15.07 5.48
C SER A 22 -5.01 -16.38 5.06
N LYS A 23 -4.79 -17.45 5.83
CA LYS A 23 -5.37 -18.78 5.55
C LYS A 23 -6.90 -18.68 5.53
N ASN A 24 -7.54 -19.32 4.56
CA ASN A 24 -8.99 -19.37 4.40
C ASN A 24 -9.68 -18.01 4.22
N THR A 25 -8.94 -16.99 3.78
CA THR A 25 -9.49 -15.66 3.49
C THR A 25 -9.04 -15.20 2.12
N GLU A 26 -9.88 -14.43 1.43
CA GLU A 26 -9.51 -13.80 0.18
C GLU A 26 -8.31 -12.85 0.37
N THR A 27 -7.33 -12.98 -0.52
CA THR A 27 -6.20 -12.05 -0.63
C THR A 27 -6.70 -10.72 -1.14
N TRP A 28 -6.41 -9.65 -0.40
CA TRP A 28 -6.74 -8.30 -0.82
C TRP A 28 -5.49 -7.54 -1.23
N ALA A 29 -5.49 -6.89 -2.39
CA ALA A 29 -4.37 -6.08 -2.86
C ALA A 29 -4.84 -4.69 -3.29
N ILE A 30 -4.08 -3.67 -2.92
CA ILE A 30 -4.32 -2.29 -3.33
C ILE A 30 -3.08 -1.72 -4.00
N LYS A 31 -3.30 -0.93 -5.05
CA LYS A 31 -2.29 -0.07 -5.65
C LYS A 31 -2.43 1.32 -5.06
N ARG A 32 -1.33 1.90 -4.59
CA ARG A 32 -1.26 3.30 -4.17
C ARG A 32 -0.19 4.05 -4.94
N PHE A 33 -0.42 5.34 -5.11
CA PHE A 33 0.53 6.26 -5.69
C PHE A 33 0.73 7.42 -4.72
N SER A 34 1.97 7.60 -4.25
CA SER A 34 2.34 8.66 -3.32
C SER A 34 3.69 9.24 -3.76
N PRO A 35 3.68 10.18 -4.73
CA PRO A 35 4.89 10.85 -5.17
C PRO A 35 5.45 11.73 -4.05
N GLY A 36 6.77 11.96 -4.07
CA GLY A 36 7.47 12.82 -3.12
C GLY A 36 8.65 12.12 -2.45
N ALA A 37 9.05 12.64 -1.29
CA ALA A 37 10.24 12.19 -0.56
C ALA A 37 10.16 10.72 -0.15
N ARG A 38 11.30 10.02 -0.25
CA ARG A 38 11.46 8.58 0.04
C ARG A 38 10.97 8.20 1.43
N ASP A 39 11.24 9.03 2.44
CA ASP A 39 10.86 8.73 3.83
C ASP A 39 9.37 8.89 4.06
N ARG A 40 8.75 9.93 3.50
CA ARG A 40 7.29 10.10 3.52
C ARG A 40 6.59 8.94 2.81
N PHE A 41 7.12 8.50 1.66
CA PHE A 41 6.59 7.34 0.95
C PHE A 41 6.60 6.07 1.82
N LYS A 42 7.73 5.80 2.51
CA LYS A 42 7.84 4.64 3.42
C LYS A 42 6.86 4.74 4.57
N LEU A 43 6.75 5.90 5.20
CA LEU A 43 5.82 6.14 6.30
C LEU A 43 4.38 5.86 5.83
N LEU A 44 3.92 6.51 4.76
CA LEU A 44 2.57 6.33 4.23
C LEU A 44 2.29 4.88 3.82
N THR A 45 3.28 4.20 3.22
CA THR A 45 3.17 2.78 2.85
C THR A 45 2.99 1.90 4.08
N SER A 46 3.80 2.09 5.11
CA SER A 46 3.71 1.31 6.36
C SER A 46 2.38 1.52 7.07
N GLN A 47 1.91 2.77 7.18
CA GLN A 47 0.64 3.09 7.82
C GLN A 47 -0.54 2.50 7.05
N ALA A 48 -0.50 2.51 5.71
CA ALA A 48 -1.52 1.89 4.89
C ALA A 48 -1.61 0.37 5.11
N ALA A 49 -0.47 -0.32 5.16
CA ALA A 49 -0.42 -1.76 5.41
C ALA A 49 -0.96 -2.12 6.81
N LEU A 50 -0.56 -1.36 7.83
CA LEU A 50 -1.03 -1.57 9.20
C LEU A 50 -2.53 -1.26 9.34
N ASP A 51 -3.05 -0.23 8.67
CA ASP A 51 -4.49 0.04 8.69
C ASP A 51 -5.29 -1.06 8.00
N MET A 52 -4.79 -1.64 6.89
CA MET A 52 -5.42 -2.82 6.27
C MET A 52 -5.50 -3.99 7.24
N LEU A 53 -4.40 -4.31 7.93
CA LEU A 53 -4.37 -5.38 8.91
C LEU A 53 -5.34 -5.10 10.07
N ARG A 54 -5.27 -3.89 10.66
CA ARG A 54 -6.15 -3.46 11.76
C ARG A 54 -7.62 -3.59 11.38
N ARG A 55 -8.01 -3.13 10.20
CA ARG A 55 -9.39 -3.24 9.70
C ARG A 55 -9.85 -4.69 9.63
N ARG A 56 -9.03 -5.58 9.05
CA ARG A 56 -9.37 -7.01 8.96
C ARG A 56 -9.52 -7.65 10.34
N LEU A 57 -8.61 -7.36 11.27
CA LEU A 57 -8.69 -7.87 12.64
C LEU A 57 -9.91 -7.34 13.41
N CYS A 58 -10.35 -6.11 13.12
CA CYS A 58 -11.54 -5.51 13.73
C CYS A 58 -12.86 -5.79 12.99
N GLY A 59 -12.86 -6.63 11.95
CA GLY A 59 -14.06 -6.87 11.13
C GLY A 59 -14.56 -5.66 10.34
N ILE A 60 -13.72 -4.63 10.16
CA ILE A 60 -14.03 -3.43 9.39
C ILE A 60 -13.71 -3.71 7.91
N ALA A 61 -14.63 -3.33 7.02
CA ALA A 61 -14.42 -3.48 5.58
C ALA A 61 -13.09 -2.87 5.10
N LEU A 62 -12.35 -3.64 4.31
CA LEU A 62 -11.20 -3.16 3.56
C LEU A 62 -11.71 -2.23 2.45
N ARG A 63 -11.17 -1.02 2.38
CA ARG A 63 -11.55 -0.03 1.36
C ARG A 63 -10.34 0.30 0.53
N ASN A 64 -10.56 0.47 -0.77
CA ASN A 64 -9.59 1.19 -1.59
C ASN A 64 -9.75 2.67 -1.24
N PRO A 65 -8.71 3.36 -0.73
CA PRO A 65 -8.77 4.81 -0.64
C PRO A 65 -8.96 5.37 -2.06
N VAL A 66 -9.78 6.42 -2.16
CA VAL A 66 -9.92 7.21 -3.39
C VAL A 66 -8.60 7.90 -3.70
#